data_AF-A0A947SKQ0-F1
#
_entry.id   AF-A0A947SKQ0-F1
#
_cell.length_a   1.000
_cell.length_b   1.000
_cell.length_c   1.000
_cell.angle_alpha   90.00
_cell.angle_beta   90.00
_cell.angle_gamma   90.00
#
_symmetry.space_group_name_H-M   'P 1'
#
loop_
_entity.id
_entity.type
_entity.pdbx_description
1 polymer ?
#
loop_
_entity_poly.entity_id
_entity_poly.type
_entity_poly.pdbx_seq_one_letter_code
_entity_poly.pdbx_strand_id
1 'polypeptide(L)' 'MNQREELIVDTLKQKGPCTMDGLLYALMVEQDRRSETKKIIRSLLRRHWIGVTTDWLLFVPAD' A
#
# COMPACT_ATOMS: atom_id res chain seq x y z
N MET A 1 -7.22 12.36 -2.46
CA MET A 1 -6.91 10.91 -2.37
C MET A 1 -8.21 10.18 -2.66
N ASN A 2 -8.20 9.07 -3.40
CA ASN A 2 -9.43 8.29 -3.62
C ASN A 2 -9.62 7.24 -2.51
N GLN A 3 -10.83 6.65 -2.41
CA GLN A 3 -11.17 5.71 -1.34
C GLN A 3 -10.20 4.51 -1.23
N ARG A 4 -9.67 4.02 -2.36
CA ARG A 4 -8.78 2.84 -2.36
C ARG A 4 -7.35 3.18 -1.95
N GLU A 5 -6.90 4.38 -2.28
CA GLU A 5 -5.62 4.94 -1.80
C GLU A 5 -5.62 5.10 -0.28
N GLU A 6 -6.70 5.67 0.28
CA GLU A 6 -6.90 5.83 1.73
C GLU A 6 -6.83 4.49 2.45
N LEU A 7 -7.57 3.49 1.96
CA LEU A 7 -7.57 2.15 2.56
C LEU A 7 -6.17 1.51 2.61
N ILE A 8 -5.39 1.66 1.53
CA ILE A 8 -4.00 1.14 1.48
C ILE A 8 -3.14 1.82 2.55
N VAL A 9 -3.20 3.16 2.62
CA VAL A 9 -2.40 3.95 3.56
C VAL A 9 -2.78 3.62 5.00
N ASP A 10 -4.08 3.54 5.31
CA ASP A 10 -4.54 3.25 6.68
C ASP A 10 -4.23 1.80 7.09
N THR A 11 -4.27 0.86 6.15
CA THR A 11 -3.81 -0.52 6.41
C THR A 11 -2.34 -0.54 6.82
N LEU A 12 -1.48 0.23 6.14
CA LEU A 12 -0.06 0.32 6.48
C LEU A 12 0.19 1.06 7.81
N LYS A 13 -0.63 2.06 8.16
CA LYS A 13 -0.57 2.72 9.48
C LYS A 13 -0.94 1.76 10.60
N GLN A 14 -1.95 0.91 10.41
CA GLN A 14 -2.46 0.01 11.44
C GLN A 14 -1.59 -1.24 11.60
N LYS A 15 -1.15 -1.87 10.49
CA LYS A 15 -0.37 -3.11 10.52
C LYS A 15 1.14 -2.89 10.64
N GLY A 16 1.61 -1.68 10.36
CA GLY A 16 3.04 -1.40 10.21
C GLY A 16 3.61 -1.94 8.89
N PRO A 17 4.94 -2.01 8.78
CA PRO A 17 5.61 -2.45 7.56
C PRO A 17 5.19 -3.86 7.15
N CYS A 18 4.89 -4.06 5.87
CA CYS A 18 4.56 -5.38 5.32
C CYS A 18 5.02 -5.55 3.87
N THR A 19 5.14 -6.79 3.40
CA THR A 19 5.47 -7.05 1.99
C THR A 19 4.29 -6.70 1.07
N MET A 20 4.56 -6.55 -0.23
CA MET A 20 3.52 -6.33 -1.24
C MET A 20 2.40 -7.38 -1.16
N ASP A 21 2.76 -8.66 -1.05
CA ASP A 21 1.77 -9.74 -0.97
C ASP A 21 1.03 -9.74 0.38
N GLY A 22 1.72 -9.39 1.47
CA GLY A 22 1.11 -9.20 2.78
C GLY A 22 0.06 -8.08 2.79
N LEU A 23 0.34 -6.97 2.09
CA LEU A 23 -0.60 -5.87 1.92
C LEU A 23 -1.81 -6.28 1.07
N LEU A 24 -1.58 -6.95 -0.06
CA LEU A 24 -2.68 -7.44 -0.91
C LEU A 24 -3.58 -8.44 -0.18
N TYR A 25 -2.99 -9.30 0.65
CA TYR A 25 -3.73 -10.22 1.51
C TYR A 25 -4.53 -9.46 2.59
N ALA A 26 -3.91 -8.48 3.25
CA ALA A 26 -4.59 -7.65 4.26
C ALA A 26 -5.78 -6.88 3.70
N LEU A 27 -5.72 -6.48 2.43
CA LEU A 27 -6.76 -5.77 1.71
C LEU A 27 -7.81 -6.70 1.08
N MET A 28 -7.70 -8.03 1.29
CA MET A 28 -8.57 -9.05 0.69
C MET A 28 -8.73 -8.89 -0.83
N VAL A 29 -7.64 -8.57 -1.52
CA VAL A 29 -7.68 -8.25 -2.96
C VAL A 29 -7.86 -9.53 -3.78
N GLU A 30 -8.96 -9.59 -4.52
CA GLU A 30 -9.24 -10.63 -5.52
C GLU A 30 -8.12 -10.72 -6.56
N GLN A 31 -7.89 -11.93 -7.10
CA GLN A 31 -6.72 -12.21 -7.94
C GLN A 31 -6.68 -11.34 -9.21
N ASP A 32 -7.83 -11.12 -9.85
CA ASP A 32 -8.01 -10.27 -11.03
C ASP A 32 -7.75 -8.78 -10.74
N ARG A 33 -7.97 -8.34 -9.49
CA ARG A 33 -7.75 -6.95 -9.03
C ARG A 33 -6.34 -6.67 -8.49
N ARG A 34 -5.47 -7.68 -8.40
CA ARG A 34 -4.09 -7.52 -7.91
C ARG A 34 -3.27 -6.57 -8.77
N SER A 35 -3.40 -6.66 -10.10
CA SER A 35 -2.66 -5.79 -11.03
C SER A 35 -3.03 -4.32 -10.84
N GLU A 36 -4.33 -4.03 -10.70
CA GLU A 36 -4.86 -2.69 -10.46
C GLU A 36 -4.37 -2.14 -9.10
N THR A 37 -4.48 -2.93 -8.04
CA THR A 37 -4.04 -2.52 -6.69
C THR A 37 -2.52 -2.26 -6.67
N LYS A 38 -1.71 -3.08 -7.36
CA LYS A 38 -0.26 -2.83 -7.51
C LYS A 38 0.04 -1.51 -8.24
N LYS A 39 -0.80 -1.08 -9.20
CA LYS A 39 -0.64 0.23 -9.86
C LYS A 39 -0.92 1.38 -8.88
N ILE A 40 -1.93 1.25 -8.04
CA ILE A 40 -2.26 2.25 -7.00
C ILE A 40 -1.12 2.38 -5.99
N ILE A 41 -0.59 1.26 -5.50
CA ILE A 41 0.56 1.23 -4.57
C ILE A 41 1.77 1.93 -5.20
N ARG A 42 2.10 1.65 -6.46
CA ARG A 42 3.16 2.37 -7.20
C ARG A 42 2.89 3.87 -7.32
N SER A 43 1.64 4.27 -7.47
CA SER A 43 1.25 5.70 -7.49
C SER A 43 1.45 6.36 -6.12
N LEU A 44 1.14 5.65 -5.03
CA LEU A 44 1.37 6.13 -3.65
C LEU A 44 2.86 6.27 -3.33
N LEU A 45 3.68 5.30 -3.74
CA LEU A 45 5.14 5.36 -3.61
C LEU A 45 5.73 6.60 -4.30
N ARG A 46 5.33 6.87 -5.56
CA ARG A 46 5.81 8.04 -6.30
C ARG A 46 5.44 9.37 -5.63
N ARG A 47 4.27 9.42 -4.97
CA ARG A 47 3.79 10.61 -4.26
C ARG A 47 4.27 10.66 -2.79
N HIS A 48 5.15 9.76 -2.37
CA HIS A 48 5.72 9.71 -1.02
C HIS A 48 4.69 9.56 0.12
N TRP A 49 3.50 9.02 -0.15
CA TRP A 49 2.51 8.70 0.89
C TRP A 49 2.87 7.42 1.66
N ILE A 50 3.62 6.54 1.00
CA ILE A 50 4.15 5.29 1.53
C ILE A 50 5.57 5.14 0.98
N GLY A 51 6.41 4.40 1.70
CA GLY A 51 7.79 4.11 1.35
C GLY A 51 7.98 2.63 1.06
N VAL A 52 9.16 2.29 0.53
CA VAL A 52 9.61 0.92 0.38
C VAL A 52 11.05 0.78 0.87
N THR A 53 11.33 -0.25 1.68
CA THR A 53 12.69 -0.61 2.13
C THR A 53 12.96 -2.08 1.82
N THR A 54 13.91 -2.34 0.93
CA THR A 54 14.19 -3.68 0.38
C THR A 54 12.92 -4.29 -0.25
N ASP A 55 12.11 -4.99 0.55
CA ASP A 55 10.86 -5.66 0.17
C ASP A 55 9.63 -5.22 0.99
N TRP A 56 9.79 -4.26 1.91
CA TRP A 56 8.77 -3.84 2.87
C TRP A 56 8.16 -2.51 2.46
N LEU A 57 6.83 -2.48 2.32
CA LEU A 57 6.04 -1.26 2.22
C LEU A 57 5.78 -0.72 3.62
N LEU A 58 5.90 0.58 3.81
CA LEU A 58 5.68 1.25 5.09
C LEU A 58 4.97 2.58 4.89
N PHE A 59 4.21 3.01 5.90
CA PHE A 59 3.67 4.37 5.93
C PHE A 59 4.81 5.37 6.16
N VAL A 60 4.79 6.48 5.43
CA VAL A 60 5.73 7.60 5.62
C VAL A 60 4.92 8.77 6.18
N PRO A 61 5.12 9.17 7.44
CA PRO A 61 4.51 10.38 7.96
C PRO A 61 5.04 11.57 7.15
N ALA A 62 4.16 12.48 6.76
CA ALA A 62 4.59 13.81 6.33
C ALA A 62 5.17 14.50 7.58
N ASP A 63 6.45 14.88 7.51
CA ASP A 63 7.06 15.78 8.51
C ASP A 63 6.21 17.05 8.70
#